data_AF-A0A7V2YZ73-F1
#
_entry.id   AF-A0A7V2YZ73-F1
#
_cell.length_a   1.000
_cell.length_b   1.000
_cell.length_c   1.000
_cell.angle_alpha   90.00
_cell.angle_beta   90.00
_cell.angle_gamma   90.00
#
_symmetry.space_group_name_H-M   'P 1'
#
loop_
_entity.id
_entity.type
_entity.pdbx_description
1 polymer ?
#
loop_
_entity_poly.entity_id
_entity_poly.type
_entity_poly.pdbx_seq_one_letter_code
_entity_poly.pdbx_strand_id
1 'polypeptide(L)'
;MNRMRGCPDFDTLWERRAIVEIPEIGALPVLSLPDLVRAKKTQRDKDWPMIRRLIETDIAERIESTDSVSNAPRVEFWFQECRTPSLLIELAKRFPDICEVQVHRRPLLAWAWEPNLTGLENALAQEEREERQKDTQYWTPLKKELEQWRHERRRESAD
;
A
#
# COMPACT_ATOMS: atom_id res chain seq x y z
N MET A 1 -22.67 -0.19 6.10
CA MET A 1 -21.67 -1.28 5.99
C MET A 1 -20.32 -0.71 6.39
N ASN A 2 -19.58 -1.36 7.30
CA ASN A 2 -18.32 -0.83 7.81
C ASN A 2 -17.21 -1.08 6.78
N ARG A 3 -16.60 -0.02 6.23
CA ARG A 3 -15.63 -0.11 5.13
C ARG A 3 -14.23 0.21 5.65
N MET A 4 -13.24 -0.61 5.30
CA MET A 4 -11.85 -0.29 5.59
C MET A 4 -11.43 0.97 4.81
N ARG A 5 -10.73 1.89 5.48
CA ARG A 5 -10.25 3.12 4.86
C ARG A 5 -9.44 2.80 3.59
N GLY A 6 -9.76 3.49 2.50
CA GLY A 6 -9.05 3.35 1.23
C GLY A 6 -9.28 2.02 0.50
N CYS A 7 -10.13 1.13 1.02
CA CYS A 7 -10.47 -0.14 0.40
C CYS A 7 -11.89 -0.12 -0.18
N PRO A 8 -12.17 -0.96 -1.19
CA PRO A 8 -13.53 -1.26 -1.64
C PRO A 8 -14.42 -1.87 -0.53
N ASP A 9 -15.70 -2.08 -0.85
CA ASP A 9 -16.60 -2.88 0.00
C ASP A 9 -16.18 -4.35 0.09
N PHE A 10 -16.79 -5.06 1.04
CA PHE A 10 -16.46 -6.45 1.34
C PHE A 10 -16.65 -7.37 0.13
N ASP A 11 -17.74 -7.22 -0.62
CA ASP A 11 -18.05 -8.11 -1.75
C ASP A 11 -16.97 -7.99 -2.83
N THR A 12 -16.58 -6.75 -3.17
CA THR A 12 -15.48 -6.50 -4.10
C THR A 12 -14.15 -7.08 -3.62
N LEU A 13 -13.83 -6.93 -2.33
CA LEU A 13 -12.62 -7.49 -1.73
C LEU A 13 -12.64 -9.02 -1.75
N TRP A 14 -13.79 -9.61 -1.45
CA TRP A 14 -13.98 -11.05 -1.42
C TRP A 14 -13.82 -11.65 -2.81
N GLU A 15 -14.40 -11.06 -3.85
CA GLU A 15 -14.24 -11.50 -5.24
C GLU A 15 -12.77 -11.49 -5.69
N ARG A 16 -11.99 -10.52 -5.24
CA ARG A 16 -10.58 -10.33 -5.62
C ARG A 16 -9.57 -11.06 -4.74
N ARG A 17 -10.03 -11.78 -3.72
CA ARG A 17 -9.18 -12.45 -2.73
C ARG A 17 -8.12 -13.33 -3.40
N ALA A 18 -6.94 -13.36 -2.83
CA ALA A 18 -5.93 -14.36 -3.16
C ALA A 18 -6.14 -15.60 -2.28
N ILE A 19 -5.79 -16.78 -2.78
CA ILE A 19 -5.75 -18.02 -2.00
C ILE A 19 -4.28 -18.36 -1.74
N VAL A 20 -3.92 -18.55 -0.47
CA VAL A 20 -2.58 -18.95 -0.05
C VAL A 20 -2.67 -20.31 0.62
N GLU A 21 -1.85 -21.25 0.17
CA GLU A 21 -1.69 -22.55 0.84
C GLU A 21 -0.75 -22.40 2.02
N ILE A 22 -1.26 -22.72 3.21
CA ILE A 22 -0.46 -22.73 4.43
C ILE A 22 -0.27 -24.17 4.88
N PRO A 23 0.97 -24.65 5.09
CA PRO A 23 1.21 -25.99 5.62
C PRO A 23 0.38 -26.24 6.88
N GLU A 24 -0.23 -27.43 6.98
CA GLU A 24 -1.07 -27.86 8.12
C GLU A 24 -2.42 -27.15 8.30
N ILE A 25 -2.64 -26.00 7.66
CA ILE A 25 -3.90 -25.24 7.73
C ILE A 25 -4.73 -25.39 6.43
N GLY A 26 -4.06 -25.50 5.28
CA GLY A 26 -4.66 -25.58 3.95
C GLY A 26 -4.89 -24.23 3.30
N ALA A 27 -5.78 -24.21 2.30
CA ALA A 27 -6.09 -23.06 1.46
C ALA A 27 -6.81 -21.95 2.25
N LEU A 28 -6.14 -20.81 2.44
CA LEU A 28 -6.70 -19.66 3.14
C LEU A 28 -6.98 -18.50 2.18
N PRO A 29 -8.22 -17.97 2.15
CA PRO A 29 -8.51 -16.72 1.44
C PRO A 29 -7.94 -15.52 2.20
N VAL A 30 -7.16 -14.70 1.50
CA VAL A 30 -6.56 -13.46 2.00
C VAL A 30 -6.81 -12.32 1.02
N LEU A 31 -6.60 -11.09 1.46
CA LEU A 31 -6.68 -9.92 0.57
C LEU A 31 -5.69 -10.07 -0.59
N SER A 32 -6.10 -9.58 -1.77
CA SER A 32 -5.19 -9.40 -2.90
C SER A 32 -4.00 -8.51 -2.49
N LEU A 33 -2.85 -8.64 -3.17
CA LEU A 33 -1.70 -7.79 -2.86
C LEU A 33 -2.02 -6.28 -2.93
N PRO A 34 -2.68 -5.75 -4.00
CA PRO A 34 -3.08 -4.34 -4.04
C PRO A 34 -3.98 -3.92 -2.88
N ASP A 35 -4.95 -4.76 -2.49
CA ASP A 35 -5.88 -4.43 -1.41
C ASP A 35 -5.22 -4.56 -0.04
N LEU A 36 -4.30 -5.50 0.15
CA LEU A 36 -3.50 -5.65 1.37
C LEU A 36 -2.58 -4.44 1.57
N VAL A 37 -1.95 -3.93 0.52
CA VAL A 37 -1.13 -2.71 0.58
C VAL A 37 -1.99 -1.52 0.99
N ARG A 38 -3.15 -1.32 0.36
CA ARG A 38 -4.09 -0.25 0.73
C ARG A 38 -4.52 -0.35 2.19
N ALA A 39 -4.90 -1.55 2.64
CA ALA A 39 -5.30 -1.82 4.01
C ALA A 39 -4.21 -1.51 5.04
N LYS A 40 -2.93 -1.63 4.65
CA LYS A 40 -1.77 -1.42 5.52
C LYS A 40 -1.24 0.00 5.52
N LYS A 41 -1.71 0.92 4.66
CA LYS A 41 -1.32 2.35 4.69
C LYS A 41 -1.92 3.07 5.90
N THR A 42 -1.46 2.69 7.08
CA THR A 42 -1.95 3.17 8.38
C THR A 42 -0.93 4.09 9.04
N GLN A 43 -1.30 4.72 10.15
CA GLN A 43 -0.39 5.47 11.00
C GLN A 43 0.63 4.60 11.77
N ARG A 44 0.53 3.27 11.73
CA ARG A 44 1.38 2.36 12.52
C ARG A 44 2.74 2.13 11.84
N ASP A 45 3.82 2.33 12.58
CA ASP A 45 5.18 2.18 12.06
C ASP A 45 5.46 0.80 11.48
N LYS A 46 4.99 -0.26 12.14
CA LYS A 46 5.23 -1.65 11.71
C LYS A 46 4.60 -2.02 10.36
N ASP A 47 3.59 -1.28 9.90
CA ASP A 47 2.91 -1.62 8.65
C ASP A 47 3.71 -1.16 7.42
N TRP A 48 4.53 -0.11 7.54
CA TRP A 48 5.32 0.44 6.42
C TRP A 48 6.45 -0.49 5.96
N PRO A 49 7.28 -1.08 6.84
CA PRO A 49 8.22 -2.13 6.46
C PRO A 49 7.53 -3.35 5.86
N MET A 50 6.31 -3.68 6.32
CA MET A 50 5.54 -4.79 5.78
C MET A 50 5.08 -4.53 4.34
N ILE A 51 4.55 -3.33 4.04
CA ILE A 51 4.19 -2.95 2.68
C ILE A 51 5.42 -3.02 1.78
N ARG A 52 6.54 -2.44 2.21
CA ARG A 52 7.79 -2.48 1.46
C ARG A 52 8.17 -3.92 1.14
N ARG A 53 8.18 -4.81 2.13
CA ARG A 53 8.56 -6.21 1.94
C ARG A 53 7.63 -6.95 0.97
N LEU A 54 6.32 -6.72 1.06
CA LEU A 54 5.35 -7.33 0.16
C LEU A 54 5.61 -6.95 -1.31
N ILE A 55 5.91 -5.67 -1.57
CA ILE A 55 6.22 -5.20 -2.93
C ILE A 55 7.58 -5.71 -3.41
N GLU A 56 8.61 -5.65 -2.57
CA GLU A 56 9.94 -6.19 -2.91
C GLU A 56 9.89 -7.67 -3.28
N THR A 57 9.12 -8.47 -2.53
CA THR A 57 8.94 -9.89 -2.83
C THR A 57 8.20 -10.10 -4.14
N ASP A 58 7.08 -9.39 -4.40
CA ASP A 58 6.33 -9.55 -5.66
C ASP A 58 7.16 -9.14 -6.89
N ILE A 59 8.00 -8.10 -6.76
CA ILE A 59 8.97 -7.72 -7.80
C ILE A 59 9.98 -8.85 -8.00
N ALA A 60 10.66 -9.29 -6.94
CA ALA A 60 11.73 -10.29 -7.04
C ALA A 60 11.24 -11.62 -7.64
N GLU A 61 10.01 -12.03 -7.33
CA GLU A 61 9.43 -13.28 -7.84
C GLU A 61 9.04 -13.21 -9.33
N ARG A 62 8.78 -12.02 -9.87
CA ARG A 62 8.09 -11.88 -11.16
C ARG A 62 8.82 -11.04 -12.19
N ILE A 63 9.78 -10.21 -11.80
CA ILE A 63 10.43 -9.24 -12.68
C ILE A 63 11.02 -9.88 -13.94
N GLU A 64 11.62 -11.06 -13.81
CA GLU A 64 12.24 -11.78 -14.95
C GLU A 64 11.22 -12.27 -15.99
N SER A 65 10.01 -12.62 -15.55
CA SER A 65 8.92 -13.07 -16.44
C SER A 65 7.97 -11.96 -16.87
N THR A 66 8.24 -10.72 -16.44
CA THR A 66 7.38 -9.57 -16.67
C THR A 66 7.92 -8.75 -17.85
N ASP A 67 7.07 -8.53 -18.86
CA ASP A 67 7.35 -7.61 -19.96
C ASP A 67 6.44 -6.36 -19.91
N SER A 68 6.86 -5.28 -20.57
CA SER A 68 6.17 -3.99 -20.53
C SER A 68 4.81 -3.99 -21.24
N VAL A 69 4.52 -4.97 -22.10
CA VAL A 69 3.31 -4.98 -22.94
C VAL A 69 2.22 -5.82 -22.29
N SER A 70 2.54 -7.05 -21.92
CA SER A 70 1.62 -8.05 -21.37
C SER A 70 1.28 -7.77 -19.90
N ASN A 71 2.17 -7.09 -19.17
CA ASN A 71 2.06 -6.90 -17.73
C ASN A 71 2.08 -5.44 -17.28
N ALA A 72 1.72 -4.51 -18.18
CA ALA A 72 1.70 -3.07 -17.87
C ALA A 72 1.00 -2.74 -16.53
N PRO A 73 -0.20 -3.26 -16.20
CA PRO A 73 -0.86 -2.95 -14.92
C PRO A 73 -0.06 -3.36 -13.67
N ARG A 74 0.74 -4.43 -13.77
CA ARG A 74 1.60 -4.89 -12.67
C ARG A 74 2.81 -3.99 -12.49
N VAL A 75 3.45 -3.63 -13.60
CA VAL A 75 4.60 -2.71 -13.58
C VAL A 75 4.16 -1.33 -13.09
N GLU A 76 3.00 -0.83 -13.54
CA GLU A 76 2.38 0.39 -12.99
C GLU A 76 2.17 0.27 -11.49
N PHE A 77 1.63 -0.85 -11.01
CA PHE A 77 1.46 -1.09 -9.58
C PHE A 77 2.78 -1.07 -8.81
N TRP A 78 3.85 -1.66 -9.34
CA TRP A 78 5.19 -1.59 -8.74
C TRP A 78 5.71 -0.15 -8.68
N PHE A 79 5.56 0.64 -9.74
CA PHE A 79 5.95 2.05 -9.72
C PHE A 79 5.14 2.87 -8.71
N GLN A 80 3.86 2.54 -8.52
CA GLN A 80 3.01 3.24 -7.57
C GLN A 80 3.29 2.87 -6.11
N GLU A 81 3.66 1.62 -5.83
CA GLU A 81 3.75 1.11 -4.45
C GLU A 81 5.17 0.75 -3.98
N CYS A 82 6.18 0.71 -4.86
CA CYS A 82 7.54 0.43 -4.42
C CYS A 82 8.08 1.59 -3.57
N ARG A 83 8.70 1.22 -2.45
CA ARG A 83 9.23 2.12 -1.40
C ARG A 83 10.73 1.93 -1.19
N THR A 84 11.38 1.35 -2.21
CA THR A 84 12.79 1.00 -2.20
C THR A 84 13.48 1.81 -3.29
N PRO A 85 14.29 2.82 -2.93
CA PRO A 85 14.89 3.74 -3.90
C PRO A 85 15.67 3.02 -5.01
N SER A 86 16.53 2.07 -4.65
CA SER A 86 17.34 1.31 -5.60
C SER A 86 16.49 0.50 -6.59
N LEU A 87 15.41 -0.14 -6.11
CA LEU A 87 14.50 -0.89 -6.98
C LEU A 87 13.70 0.01 -7.90
N LEU A 88 13.30 1.21 -7.46
CA LEU A 88 12.63 2.17 -8.35
C LEU A 88 13.55 2.61 -9.49
N ILE A 89 14.84 2.83 -9.22
CA ILE A 89 15.85 3.12 -10.26
C ILE A 89 16.01 1.92 -11.21
N GLU A 90 16.05 0.70 -10.67
CA GLU A 90 16.12 -0.52 -11.48
C GLU A 90 14.90 -0.71 -12.38
N LEU A 91 13.69 -0.52 -11.82
CA LEU A 91 12.43 -0.57 -12.57
C LEU A 91 12.38 0.52 -13.65
N ALA A 92 12.82 1.75 -13.35
CA ALA A 92 12.88 2.84 -14.32
C ALA A 92 13.80 2.51 -15.51
N LYS A 93 14.95 1.86 -15.25
CA LYS A 93 15.85 1.37 -16.31
C LYS A 93 15.23 0.25 -17.12
N ARG A 94 14.49 -0.66 -16.48
CA ARG A 94 13.91 -1.84 -17.14
C ARG A 94 12.66 -1.50 -17.95
N PHE A 95 11.86 -0.56 -17.47
CA PHE A 95 10.57 -0.18 -18.04
C PHE A 95 10.46 1.36 -18.21
N PRO A 96 11.30 1.96 -19.06
CA PRO A 96 11.37 3.42 -19.19
C PRO A 96 10.05 4.04 -19.65
N ASP A 97 9.39 3.48 -20.67
CA ASP A 97 8.14 4.02 -21.22
C ASP A 97 7.03 4.10 -20.15
N ILE A 98 6.94 3.07 -19.29
CA ILE A 98 5.98 3.05 -18.18
C ILE A 98 6.40 4.06 -17.11
N CYS A 99 7.69 4.14 -16.79
CA CYS A 99 8.19 5.12 -15.82
C CYS A 99 7.81 6.54 -16.22
N GLU A 100 8.02 6.93 -17.48
CA GLU A 100 7.69 8.26 -18.02
C GLU A 100 6.21 8.61 -17.80
N VAL A 101 5.30 7.69 -18.13
CA VAL A 101 3.86 7.88 -17.91
C VAL A 101 3.53 7.98 -16.42
N GLN A 102 4.18 7.18 -15.57
CA GLN A 102 3.90 7.14 -14.14
C GLN A 102 4.43 8.36 -13.37
N VAL A 103 5.41 9.11 -13.89
CA VAL A 103 5.89 10.38 -13.29
C VAL A 103 4.74 11.35 -13.05
N HIS A 104 3.77 11.42 -13.97
CA HIS A 104 2.60 12.30 -13.81
C HIS A 104 1.68 11.88 -12.64
N ARG A 105 1.64 10.59 -12.31
CA ARG A 105 0.81 10.05 -11.21
C ARG A 105 1.55 10.06 -9.88
N ARG A 106 2.87 9.84 -9.90
CA ARG A 106 3.73 9.77 -8.73
C ARG A 106 5.01 10.56 -8.99
N PRO A 107 5.01 11.89 -8.75
CA PRO A 107 6.10 12.80 -9.17
C PRO A 107 7.50 12.44 -8.69
N LEU A 108 7.63 11.71 -7.57
CA LEU A 108 8.94 11.26 -7.06
C LEU A 108 9.67 10.32 -8.03
N LEU A 109 8.96 9.70 -8.97
CA LEU A 109 9.58 8.84 -10.00
C LEU A 109 10.50 9.63 -10.95
N ALA A 110 10.39 10.95 -11.01
CA ALA A 110 11.35 11.78 -11.76
C ALA A 110 12.80 11.58 -11.26
N TRP A 111 12.98 11.35 -9.95
CA TRP A 111 14.28 11.04 -9.35
C TRP A 111 14.77 9.61 -9.63
N ALA A 112 13.90 8.73 -10.12
CA ALA A 112 14.30 7.40 -10.59
C ALA A 112 14.73 7.45 -12.06
N TRP A 113 14.10 8.32 -12.86
CA TRP A 113 14.46 8.60 -14.26
C TRP A 113 15.84 9.26 -14.38
N GLU A 114 16.10 10.29 -13.57
CA GLU A 114 17.43 10.87 -13.34
C GLU A 114 17.95 10.35 -12.01
N PRO A 115 18.75 9.27 -11.97
CA PRO A 115 18.97 8.50 -10.75
C PRO A 115 19.59 9.34 -9.63
N ASN A 116 18.73 9.79 -8.71
CA ASN A 116 19.11 10.58 -7.54
C ASN A 116 18.60 9.86 -6.28
N LEU A 117 19.48 9.02 -5.71
CA LEU A 117 19.14 8.18 -4.57
C LEU A 117 18.64 9.00 -3.37
N THR A 118 19.38 10.06 -3.02
CA THR A 118 19.05 10.93 -1.88
C THR A 118 17.74 11.68 -2.10
N GLY A 119 17.50 12.18 -3.32
CA GLY A 119 16.23 12.83 -3.68
C GLY A 119 15.04 11.87 -3.54
N LEU A 120 15.22 10.64 -4.01
CA LEU A 120 14.21 9.59 -3.97
C LEU A 120 13.91 9.12 -2.54
N GLU A 121 14.93 8.94 -1.69
CA GLU A 121 14.77 8.62 -0.26
C GLU A 121 13.97 9.69 0.47
N ASN A 122 14.32 10.97 0.28
CA ASN A 122 13.62 12.08 0.90
C ASN A 122 12.16 12.18 0.42
N ALA A 123 11.93 11.99 -0.88
CA ALA A 123 10.60 12.03 -1.47
C ALA A 123 9.71 10.88 -0.98
N LEU A 124 10.24 9.66 -0.88
CA LEU A 124 9.54 8.50 -0.32
C LEU A 124 9.18 8.72 1.15
N ALA A 125 10.12 9.24 1.94
CA ALA A 125 9.86 9.55 3.35
C ALA A 125 8.77 10.62 3.52
N GLN A 126 8.71 11.59 2.61
CA GLN A 126 7.65 12.61 2.60
C GLN A 126 6.28 12.01 2.23
N GLU A 127 6.20 11.22 1.16
CA GLU A 127 4.97 10.52 0.75
C GLU A 127 4.41 9.66 1.89
N GLU A 128 5.28 8.91 2.56
CA GLU A 128 4.93 8.07 3.71
C GLU A 128 4.43 8.91 4.91
N ARG A 129 5.04 10.06 5.21
CA ARG A 129 4.54 10.99 6.25
C ARG A 129 3.14 11.51 5.93
N GLU A 130 2.91 11.90 4.68
CA GLU A 130 1.61 12.42 4.23
C GLU A 130 0.51 11.36 4.35
N GLU A 131 0.78 10.12 3.96
CA GLU A 131 -0.17 9.02 4.10
C GLU A 131 -0.50 8.72 5.58
N ARG A 132 0.51 8.70 6.46
CA ARG A 132 0.29 8.58 7.92
C ARG A 132 -0.56 9.72 8.47
N GLN A 133 -0.33 10.95 8.00
CA GLN A 133 -1.09 12.12 8.43
C GLN A 133 -2.56 11.99 8.00
N LYS A 134 -2.81 11.62 6.74
CA LYS A 134 -4.17 11.36 6.25
C LYS A 134 -4.85 10.29 7.12
N ASP A 135 -4.15 9.20 7.48
CA ASP A 135 -4.72 8.13 8.33
C ASP A 135 -5.06 8.62 9.73
N THR A 136 -4.17 9.41 10.33
CA THR A 136 -4.42 10.06 11.62
C THR A 136 -5.66 10.95 11.58
N GLN A 137 -5.82 11.76 10.53
CA GLN A 137 -6.97 12.64 10.35
C GLN A 137 -8.28 11.86 10.24
N TYR A 138 -8.28 10.72 9.55
CA TYR A 138 -9.45 9.85 9.44
C TYR A 138 -9.86 9.22 10.78
N TRP A 139 -8.89 8.73 11.56
CA TRP A 139 -9.17 8.05 12.82
C TRP A 139 -9.53 8.98 13.98
N THR A 140 -9.05 10.23 13.95
CA THR A 140 -9.27 11.20 15.04
C THR A 140 -10.75 11.40 15.40
N PRO A 141 -11.69 11.70 14.46
CA PRO A 141 -13.09 11.85 14.80
C PRO A 141 -13.73 10.54 15.29
N LEU A 142 -13.42 9.41 14.65
CA LEU A 142 -13.98 8.10 15.01
C LEU A 142 -13.61 7.69 16.45
N LYS A 143 -12.37 7.98 16.87
CA LYS A 143 -11.94 7.73 18.25
C LYS A 143 -12.71 8.58 19.26
N LYS A 144 -12.97 9.85 18.94
CA LYS A 144 -13.77 10.75 19.80
C LYS A 144 -15.20 10.25 19.96
N GLU A 145 -15.85 9.82 18.88
CA GLU A 145 -17.19 9.23 18.92
C GLU A 145 -17.23 7.95 19.78
N LEU A 146 -16.23 7.06 19.60
CA LEU A 146 -16.11 5.86 20.43
C LEU A 146 -15.90 6.17 21.91
N GLU A 147 -15.15 7.22 22.23
CA GLU A 147 -14.97 7.68 23.61
C GLU A 147 -16.28 8.22 24.20
N GLN A 148 -17.06 8.99 23.44
CA GLN A 148 -18.37 9.48 23.86
C GLN A 148 -19.31 8.32 24.20
N TRP A 149 -19.43 7.32 23.32
CA TRP A 149 -20.26 6.13 23.57
C TRP A 149 -19.81 5.35 24.80
N ARG A 150 -18.48 5.26 25.05
CA ARG A 150 -17.94 4.62 26.27
C ARG A 150 -18.28 5.40 27.54
N HIS A 151 -18.45 6.72 27.46
CA HIS A 151 -18.89 7.53 28.60
C HIS A 151 -20.40 7.39 28.85
N GLU A 152 -21.21 7.37 27.80
CA GLU A 152 -22.66 7.17 27.87
C GLU A 152 -23.02 5.82 28.48
N ARG A 153 -22.47 4.72 27.96
CA ARG A 153 -22.73 3.37 28.51
C ARG A 153 -22.32 3.22 29.98
N ARG A 154 -21.25 3.91 30.41
CA ARG A 154 -20.82 3.91 31.82
C ARG A 154 -21.79 4.66 32.73
N ARG A 155 -22.43 5.73 32.23
CA ARG A 155 -23.48 6.45 32.97
C ARG A 155 -24.74 5.58 33.08
N GLU A 156 -25.18 4.97 31.98
CA GLU A 156 -26.34 4.07 31.96
C GLU A 156 -26.19 2.83 32.85
N SER A 157 -24.95 2.39 33.13
CA SER A 157 -24.69 1.24 34.01
C SER A 157 -24.55 1.61 35.49
N ALA A 158 -24.54 2.92 35.81
CA ALA A 158 -24.37 3.43 37.17
C ALA A 158 -25.70 3.94 37.79
N ASP A 159 -26.75 4.08 36.97
CA ASP A 159 -28.14 4.32 37.37
C ASP A 159 -28.92 3.00 37.41
#